data_AF-I6QLF0-F1
#
_entry.id   AF-I6QLF0-F1
#
_cell.length_a   1.000
_cell.length_b   1.000
_cell.length_c   1.000
_cell.angle_alpha   90.00
_cell.angle_beta   90.00
_cell.angle_gamma   90.00
#
_symmetry.space_group_name_H-M   'P 1'
#
loop_
_entity.id
_entity.type
_entity.pdbx_description
1 polymer ?
#
loop_
_entity_poly.entity_id
_entity_poly.type
_entity_poly.pdbx_seq_one_letter_code
_entity_poly.pdbx_strand_id
1 'polypeptide(L)' 'PEALAQGPFKVVSIGGIQSNQTRQAAAVAAHLGMKCVLVQENWVNYSDAVYDRVGNIERSRILGADVRLDAAG' A
#
# COMPACT_ATOMS: atom_id res chain seq x y z
N PRO A 1 -17.86 8.64 7.22
CA PRO A 1 -17.25 7.29 7.23
C PRO A 1 -16.70 6.98 8.62
N GLU A 2 -16.74 5.74 9.08
CA GLU A 2 -16.34 5.36 10.44
C GLU A 2 -14.92 5.83 10.79
N ALA A 3 -13.95 5.63 9.89
CA ALA A 3 -12.57 6.05 10.07
C ALA A 3 -12.40 7.57 10.31
N LEU A 4 -13.31 8.41 9.79
CA LEU A 4 -13.27 9.86 10.01
C LEU A 4 -13.94 10.28 11.34
N ALA A 5 -14.81 9.43 11.89
CA ALA A 5 -15.52 9.70 13.14
C ALA A 5 -14.69 9.38 14.39
N GLN A 6 -13.66 8.54 14.25
CA GLN A 6 -12.85 8.03 15.36
C GLN A 6 -11.58 8.87 15.67
N GLY A 7 -11.38 10.01 15.00
CA GLY A 7 -10.21 10.89 15.21
C GLY A 7 -9.04 10.61 14.26
N PRO A 8 -7.82 11.10 14.56
CA PRO A 8 -6.69 11.02 13.64
C PRO A 8 -6.25 9.56 13.42
N PHE A 9 -6.56 9.02 12.26
CA PHE A 9 -6.28 7.63 11.90
C PHE A 9 -5.15 7.50 10.88
N LYS A 10 -4.56 6.30 10.84
CA LYS A 10 -3.71 5.84 9.73
C LYS A 10 -4.46 4.77 8.97
N VAL A 11 -4.47 4.84 7.65
CA VAL A 11 -4.93 3.73 6.81
C VAL A 11 -3.86 2.66 6.82
N VAL A 12 -4.19 1.47 7.31
CA VAL A 12 -3.30 0.31 7.28
C VAL A 12 -3.93 -0.78 6.42
N SER A 13 -3.17 -1.33 5.48
CA SER A 13 -3.66 -2.41 4.62
C SER A 13 -2.54 -3.33 4.14
N ILE A 14 -2.92 -4.44 3.48
CA ILE A 14 -2.01 -5.51 3.08
C ILE A 14 -2.35 -6.07 1.69
N GLY A 15 -1.34 -6.57 0.96
CA GLY A 15 -1.56 -7.37 -0.24
C GLY A 15 -0.24 -7.78 -0.90
N GLY A 16 -0.31 -8.52 -2.02
CA GLY A 16 0.89 -8.82 -2.80
C GLY A 16 1.62 -7.57 -3.33
N ILE A 17 2.87 -7.72 -3.79
CA ILE A 17 3.71 -6.64 -4.36
C ILE A 17 2.92 -5.75 -5.35
N GLN A 18 2.22 -6.35 -6.32
CA GLN A 18 1.43 -5.58 -7.30
C GLN A 18 -0.06 -5.40 -6.91
N SER A 19 -0.38 -5.38 -5.62
CA SER A 19 -1.77 -5.28 -5.14
C SER A 19 -2.48 -4.00 -5.61
N ASN A 20 -3.57 -4.18 -6.35
CA ASN A 20 -4.47 -3.09 -6.73
C ASN A 20 -5.18 -2.45 -5.54
N GLN A 21 -5.48 -3.25 -4.51
CA GLN A 21 -6.19 -2.77 -3.33
C GLN A 21 -5.30 -1.83 -2.52
N THR A 22 -4.03 -2.17 -2.31
CA THR A 22 -3.10 -1.34 -1.53
C THR A 22 -2.86 0.01 -2.21
N ARG A 23 -2.74 0.03 -3.54
CA ARG A 23 -2.62 1.27 -4.33
C ARG A 23 -3.86 2.17 -4.21
N GLN A 24 -5.06 1.60 -4.11
CA GLN A 24 -6.29 2.39 -3.87
C GLN A 24 -6.35 2.92 -2.44
N ALA A 25 -5.96 2.10 -1.45
CA ALA A 25 -5.87 2.54 -0.06
C ALA A 25 -4.90 3.73 0.10
N ALA A 26 -3.74 3.68 -0.56
CA ALA A 26 -2.79 4.80 -0.60
C ALA A 26 -3.40 6.06 -1.22
N ALA A 27 -4.12 5.93 -2.34
CA ALA A 27 -4.74 7.07 -3.02
C ALA A 27 -5.83 7.72 -2.15
N VAL A 28 -6.68 6.91 -1.50
CA VAL A 28 -7.73 7.40 -0.60
C VAL A 28 -7.11 8.05 0.64
N ALA A 29 -6.06 7.47 1.21
CA ALA A 29 -5.36 8.04 2.34
C ALA A 29 -4.75 9.42 1.99
N ALA A 30 -4.04 9.51 0.86
CA ALA A 30 -3.48 10.76 0.37
C ALA A 30 -4.56 11.82 0.12
N HIS A 31 -5.67 11.43 -0.53
CA HIS A 31 -6.79 12.34 -0.80
C HIS A 31 -7.44 12.89 0.49
N LEU A 32 -7.54 12.07 1.53
CA LEU A 32 -8.13 12.44 2.81
C LEU A 32 -7.11 13.07 3.79
N GLY A 33 -5.86 13.30 3.37
CA GLY A 33 -4.80 13.84 4.21
C GLY A 33 -4.40 12.92 5.37
N MET A 34 -4.65 11.62 5.25
CA MET A 34 -4.31 10.62 6.26
C MET A 34 -2.94 9.98 5.96
N LYS A 35 -2.26 9.51 7.01
CA LYS A 35 -1.07 8.66 6.84
C LYS A 35 -1.48 7.26 6.37
N CYS A 36 -0.64 6.63 5.57
CA CYS A 36 -0.87 5.28 5.06
C CYS A 36 0.33 4.37 5.33
N VAL A 37 0.07 3.15 5.81
CA VAL A 37 1.06 2.07 5.94
C VAL A 37 0.55 0.87 5.17
N LEU A 38 1.39 0.30 4.30
CA LEU A 38 1.06 -0.88 3.49
C LEU A 38 2.07 -1.98 3.77
N VAL A 39 1.59 -3.16 4.13
CA VAL A 39 2.41 -4.38 4.18
C VAL A 39 2.27 -5.07 2.83
N GLN A 40 3.39 -5.38 2.18
CA GLN A 40 3.39 -6.07 0.91
C GLN A 40 4.29 -7.29 0.91
N GLU A 41 3.74 -8.41 0.46
CA GLU A 41 4.34 -9.75 0.52
C GLU A 41 4.42 -10.38 -0.87
N ASN A 42 5.21 -11.44 -1.03
CA ASN A 42 5.38 -12.11 -2.31
C ASN A 42 4.38 -13.25 -2.54
N TRP A 43 3.10 -12.91 -2.70
CA TRP A 43 2.02 -13.89 -2.85
C TRP A 43 1.99 -14.65 -4.18
N VAL A 44 2.86 -14.32 -5.13
CA VAL A 44 2.90 -14.96 -6.44
C VAL A 44 4.32 -15.44 -6.70
N ASN A 45 4.48 -16.71 -7.07
CA ASN A 45 5.76 -17.25 -7.50
C ASN A 45 6.12 -16.73 -8.91
N TYR A 46 6.47 -15.45 -8.97
CA TYR A 46 6.85 -14.73 -10.17
C TYR A 46 8.06 -13.86 -9.85
N SER A 47 9.07 -13.92 -10.72
CA SER A 47 10.29 -13.14 -10.57
C SER A 47 10.50 -12.31 -11.81
N ASP A 48 10.46 -11.01 -11.63
CA ASP A 48 10.81 -10.02 -12.64
C ASP A 48 11.69 -8.95 -11.98
N ALA A 49 12.69 -8.47 -12.72
CA ALA A 49 13.75 -7.60 -12.19
C ALA A 49 13.23 -6.27 -11.63
N VAL A 50 12.02 -5.84 -12.02
CA VAL A 50 11.43 -4.56 -11.61
C VAL A 50 10.09 -4.72 -10.91
N TYR A 51 9.65 -5.95 -10.61
CA TYR A 51 8.32 -6.26 -10.08
C TYR A 51 7.94 -5.43 -8.84
N ASP A 52 8.92 -5.13 -7.99
CA ASP A 52 8.80 -4.37 -6.74
C ASP A 52 9.06 -2.86 -6.89
N ARG A 53 9.29 -2.36 -8.10
CA ARG A 53 9.69 -0.96 -8.37
C ARG A 53 8.80 -0.23 -9.35
N VAL A 54 7.91 -0.93 -10.06
CA VAL A 54 7.03 -0.34 -11.07
C VAL A 54 5.55 -0.61 -10.77
N GLY A 55 4.66 0.18 -11.35
CA GLY A 55 3.23 -0.14 -11.40
C GLY A 55 2.47 0.20 -10.11
N ASN A 56 1.82 -0.78 -9.48
CA ASN A 56 0.96 -0.51 -8.31
C ASN A 56 1.79 -0.11 -7.08
N ILE A 57 2.86 -0.84 -6.79
CA ILE A 57 3.74 -0.51 -5.66
C ILE A 57 4.43 0.83 -5.83
N GLU A 58 4.84 1.18 -7.06
CA GLU A 58 5.41 2.48 -7.40
C GLU A 58 4.42 3.61 -7.09
N ARG A 59 3.17 3.48 -7.56
CA ARG A 59 2.12 4.46 -7.28
C ARG A 59 1.87 4.63 -5.79
N SER A 60 1.87 3.54 -5.01
CA SER A 60 1.73 3.62 -3.54
C SER A 60 2.84 4.46 -2.90
N ARG A 61 4.09 4.31 -3.35
CA ARG A 61 5.23 5.11 -2.86
C ARG A 61 5.13 6.58 -3.28
N ILE A 62 4.76 6.85 -4.55
CA ILE A 62 4.55 8.22 -5.05
C ILE A 62 3.45 8.94 -4.26
N LEU A 63 2.40 8.22 -3.87
CA LEU A 63 1.30 8.73 -3.05
C LEU A 63 1.67 8.93 -1.57
N GLY A 64 2.91 8.65 -1.17
CA GLY A 64 3.43 8.90 0.17
C GLY A 64 3.09 7.84 1.21
N ALA A 65 2.68 6.64 0.79
CA ALA A 65 2.48 5.53 1.72
C ALA A 65 3.83 4.95 2.23
N ASP A 66 3.87 4.56 3.51
CA ASP A 66 4.94 3.74 4.08
C ASP A 66 4.75 2.29 3.61
N VAL A 67 5.42 1.93 2.51
CA VAL A 67 5.36 0.61 1.90
C VAL A 67 6.45 -0.30 2.48
N ARG A 68 6.03 -1.36 3.15
CA ARG A 68 6.91 -2.35 3.79
C ARG A 68 6.86 -3.65 3.03
N LEU A 69 7.97 -4.03 2.41
CA LEU A 69 8.13 -5.35 1.81
C LEU A 69 8.49 -6.34 2.93
N ASP A 70 7.61 -7.31 3.17
CA ASP A 70 7.79 -8.33 4.19
C ASP A 70 8.22 -9.66 3.56
N ALA A 71 9.19 -10.33 4.18
CA ALA A 71 9.77 -11.57 3.69
C ALA A 71 9.08 -12.83 4.26
N ALA A 72 8.13 -12.67 5.20
CA ALA A 72 7.44 -13.77 5.86
C ALA A 72 6.26 -14.34 5.05
N GLY A 73 5.83 -13.65 3.97
CA GLY A 73 4.71 -14.05 3.11
C GLY A 73 5.09 -14.42 1.68
#